data_AF-A0A924VCF9-F1
#
_entry.id   AF-A0A924VCF9-F1
#
_cell.length_a   1.000
_cell.length_b   1.000
_cell.length_c   1.000
_cell.angle_alpha   90.00
_cell.angle_beta   90.00
_cell.angle_gamma   90.00
#
_symmetry.space_group_name_H-M   'P 1'
#
loop_
_entity.id
_entity.type
_entity.pdbx_description
1 polymer ?
#
loop_
_entity_poly.entity_id
_entity_poly.type
_entity_poly.pdbx_seq_one_letter_code
_entity_poly.pdbx_strand_id
1 'polypeptide(L)' 'MKILKFGGTSVGSVDSIRKLLDIIEREAQNPCKPVIVLSAMSGVTNLLSAMADKASQGGEFGDELRE' A
#
# COMPACT_ATOMS: atom_id res chain seq x y z
N MET A 1 -12.39 -19.98 -1.30
CA MET A 1 -11.82 -18.68 -1.72
C MET A 1 -10.92 -18.18 -0.60
N LYS A 2 -9.66 -17.83 -0.89
CA LYS A 2 -8.71 -17.34 0.12
C LYS A 2 -8.41 -15.87 -0.13
N ILE A 3 -8.40 -15.06 0.93
CA ILE A 3 -8.10 -13.63 0.88
C ILE A 3 -6.85 -13.37 1.72
N LEU A 4 -5.84 -12.74 1.13
CA LEU A 4 -4.63 -12.30 1.83
C LEU A 4 -4.62 -10.77 1.90
N LYS A 5 -4.59 -10.22 3.11
CA LYS A 5 -4.52 -8.77 3.31
C LYS A 5 -3.15 -8.38 3.86
N PHE A 6 -2.51 -7.40 3.22
CA PHE A 6 -1.24 -6.84 3.66
C PHE A 6 -1.40 -5.37 4.04
N GLY A 7 -0.82 -4.98 5.19
CA GLY A 7 -0.85 -3.60 5.69
C GLY A 7 0.23 -2.72 5.08
N GLY A 8 0.20 -1.41 5.36
CA GLY A 8 1.10 -0.44 4.75
C GLY A 8 2.59 -0.64 5.07
N THR A 9 2.93 -1.23 6.22
CA THR A 9 4.31 -1.59 6.56
C THR A 9 4.80 -2.80 5.75
N SER A 10 3.91 -3.76 5.47
CA SER A 10 4.18 -4.94 4.64
C SER A 10 4.42 -4.60 3.17
N VAL A 11 4.03 -3.40 2.72
CA VAL A 11 4.31 -2.87 1.38
C VAL A 11 5.20 -1.62 1.42
N GLY A 12 5.76 -1.27 2.57
CA GLY A 12 6.42 0.02 2.80
C GLY A 12 7.83 0.15 2.23
N SER A 13 8.43 -0.92 1.71
CA SER A 13 9.75 -0.90 1.10
C SER A 13 9.86 -1.99 0.03
N VAL A 14 10.86 -1.86 -0.86
CA VAL A 14 11.16 -2.87 -1.88
C VAL A 14 11.41 -4.25 -1.25
N ASP A 15 12.12 -4.30 -0.12
CA ASP A 15 12.40 -5.57 0.57
C ASP A 15 11.16 -6.19 1.19
N SER A 16 10.25 -5.38 1.74
CA SER A 16 8.96 -5.87 2.23
C SER A 16 8.11 -6.42 1.09
N ILE A 17 8.13 -5.76 -0.08
CA ILE A 17 7.42 -6.21 -1.28
C ILE A 17 7.99 -7.53 -1.78
N ARG A 18 9.32 -7.70 -1.84
CA ARG A 18 9.95 -8.97 -2.22
C ARG A 18 9.50 -10.12 -1.33
N LYS A 19 9.52 -9.94 -0.01
CA LYS A 19 9.03 -10.95 0.95
C LYS A 19 7.54 -11.26 0.78
N LEU A 20 6.74 -10.25 0.45
CA LEU A 20 5.32 -10.42 0.16
C LEU A 20 5.10 -11.25 -1.11
N LEU A 21 5.91 -11.03 -2.15
CA LEU A 21 5.86 -11.81 -3.39
C LEU A 21 6.15 -13.29 -3.12
N ASP A 22 7.16 -13.61 -2.30
CA ASP A 22 7.45 -15.00 -1.90
C ASP A 22 6.24 -15.70 -1.26
N ILE A 23 5.48 -14.97 -0.44
CA ILE A 23 4.25 -15.48 0.20
C ILE A 23 3.16 -15.74 -0.84
N ILE A 24 2.97 -14.80 -1.77
CA ILE A 24 1.94 -14.91 -2.82
C ILE A 24 2.28 -16.05 -3.78
N GLU A 25 3.53 -16.20 -4.19
CA GLU A 25 3.97 -17.26 -5.10
C GLU A 25 3.70 -18.65 -4.52
N ARG A 26 4.02 -18.85 -3.24
CA ARG A 26 3.69 -20.11 -2.54
C ARG A 26 2.19 -20.36 -2.50
N GLU A 27 1.40 -19.32 -2.22
CA GLU A 27 -0.06 -19.48 -2.16
C GLU A 27 -0.69 -19.73 -3.54
N ALA A 28 -0.11 -19.14 -4.60
CA ALA A 28 -0.59 -19.29 -5.97
C ALA A 28 -0.41 -20.70 -6.54
N GLN A 29 0.42 -21.55 -5.90
CA GLN A 29 0.54 -22.97 -6.23
C GLN A 29 -0.69 -23.80 -5.83
N ASN A 30 -1.55 -23.27 -4.94
CA ASN A 30 -2.79 -23.94 -4.56
C ASN A 30 -3.83 -23.86 -5.70
N PRO A 31 -4.72 -24.87 -5.84
CA PRO A 31 -5.76 -24.87 -6.88
C PRO A 31 -6.68 -23.64 -6.85
N CYS A 32 -6.85 -23.02 -5.68
CA CYS A 32 -7.64 -21.81 -5.50
C CYS A 32 -6.72 -20.59 -5.44
N LYS A 33 -6.72 -19.77 -6.49
CA LYS A 33 -5.94 -18.52 -6.52
C LYS A 33 -6.41 -17.57 -5.40
N PRO A 34 -5.49 -16.98 -4.62
CA PRO A 34 -5.86 -16.03 -3.59
C PRO A 34 -6.29 -14.69 -4.19
N VAL A 35 -7.21 -14.01 -3.50
CA VAL A 35 -7.46 -12.57 -3.71
C VAL A 35 -6.53 -11.80 -2.80
N ILE A 36 -5.77 -10.85 -3.37
CA ILE A 36 -4.79 -10.06 -2.65
C ILE A 36 -5.36 -8.66 -2.40
N VAL A 37 -5.34 -8.23 -1.14
CA VAL A 37 -5.80 -6.90 -0.72
C VAL A 37 -4.61 -6.16 -0.11
N LEU A 38 -4.30 -4.99 -0.65
CA LEU A 38 -3.18 -4.16 -0.20
C LEU A 38 -3.70 -2.85 0.37
N SER A 39 -3.14 -2.42 1.50
CA SER A 39 -3.19 -1.00 1.90
C SER A 39 -2.16 -0.19 1.10
N ALA A 40 -2.28 1.14 1.07
CA ALA A 40 -1.21 2.01 0.60
C ALA A 40 0.06 1.86 1.47
N MET A 41 1.22 2.25 0.93
CA MET A 41 2.48 2.24 1.68
C MET A 41 2.38 3.08 2.96
N SER A 42 3.10 2.68 3.99
CA SER A 42 3.07 3.34 5.30
C SER A 42 3.26 4.86 5.18
N GLY A 43 2.33 5.64 5.75
CA GLY A 43 2.36 7.09 5.72
C GLY A 43 1.71 7.74 4.49
N VAL A 44 1.53 7.03 3.37
CA VAL A 44 0.98 7.63 2.13
C VAL A 44 -0.46 8.09 2.31
N THR A 45 -1.33 7.31 2.96
CA THR A 45 -2.71 7.75 3.21
C THR A 45 -2.76 8.98 4.10
N ASN A 46 -1.90 9.07 5.12
CA ASN A 46 -1.83 10.25 5.99
C ASN A 46 -1.35 11.48 5.24
N LEU A 47 -0.35 11.33 4.37
CA LEU A 47 0.14 12.37 3.47
C LEU A 47 -1.00 12.88 2.57
N LEU A 48 -1.70 11.98 1.89
CA LEU A 48 -2.82 12.34 1.00
C LEU A 48 -3.95 13.05 1.76
N SER A 49 -4.30 12.60 2.96
CA SER A 49 -5.29 13.27 3.79
C SER A 49 -4.86 14.69 4.18
N ALA A 50 -3.60 14.87 4.61
CA ALA A 50 -3.08 16.19 4.97
C ALA A 50 -3.06 17.15 3.77
N MET A 51 -2.68 16.67 2.59
CA MET A 51 -2.73 17.44 1.34
C MET A 51 -4.16 17.85 0.99
N ALA A 52 -5.12 16.93 1.11
CA ALA A 52 -6.54 17.22 0.85
C ALA A 52 -7.09 18.28 1.81
N ASP A 53 -6.73 18.21 3.09
CA ASP A 53 -7.12 19.21 4.09
C ASP A 53 -6.55 20.59 3.75
N LYS A 54 -5.27 20.68 3.37
CA LYS A 54 -4.64 21.94 2.91
C LYS A 54 -5.33 22.51 1.67
N ALA A 55 -5.59 21.66 0.68
CA ALA A 55 -6.25 22.05 -0.55
C ALA A 55 -7.67 22.59 -0.27
N SER A 56 -8.41 21.96 0.65
CA SER A 56 -9.76 22.41 1.03
C SER A 56 -9.79 23.79 1.68
N GLN A 57 -8.67 24.22 2.26
CA GLN A 57 -8.50 25.53 2.90
C GLN A 57 -7.90 26.58 1.95
N GLY A 58 -7.69 26.22 0.67
CA GLY A 58 -7.05 27.09 -0.33
C GLY A 58 -5.54 27.24 -0.17
N GLY A 59 -4.90 26.38 0.63
CA GLY A 59 -3.45 26.35 0.81
C GLY A 59 -2.74 25.57 -0.30
N GLU A 60 -1.43 25.81 -0.45
CA GLU A 60 -0.58 25.00 -1.34
C GLU A 60 -0.38 23.58 -0.75
N PHE A 61 -0.43 22.56 -1.62
CA PHE A 61 -0.43 21.14 -1.24
C PHE A 61 0.51 20.27 -2.10
N GLY A 62 1.27 20.89 -3.02
CA GLY A 62 2.11 20.16 -4.00
C GLY A 62 3.50 19.78 -3.48
N ASP A 63 4.05 20.54 -2.53
CA ASP A 63 5.45 20.43 -2.10
C ASP A 63 5.81 19.12 -1.38
N GLU A 64 4.78 18.38 -0.97
CA GLU A 64 4.90 17.19 -0.14
C GLU A 64 5.01 15.91 -1.00
N LEU A 65 4.70 16.02 -2.29
CA LEU A 65 4.99 15.00 -3.29
C LEU A 65 6.45 15.15 -3.72
N ARG A 66 7.35 14.47 -3.03
CA ARG A 66 8.73 14.28 -3.52
C ARG A 66 8.79 13.00 -4.35
N GLU A 67 9.30 13.12 -5.57
CA GLU A 67 9.69 11.98 -6.42
C GLU A 67 10.83 11.16 -5.78
#